data_AF-A0A3D1BRZ0-F1
#
_entry.id   AF-A0A3D1BRZ0-F1
#
_cell.length_a   1.000
_cell.length_b   1.000
_cell.length_c   1.000
_cell.angle_alpha   90.00
_cell.angle_beta   90.00
_cell.angle_gamma   90.00
#
_symmetry.space_group_name_H-M   'P 1'
#
loop_
_entity.id
_entity.type
_entity.pdbx_description
1 polymer ?
#
loop_
_entity_poly.entity_id
_entity_poly.type
_entity_poly.pdbx_seq_one_letter_code
_entity_poly.pdbx_strand_id
1 'polypeptide(L)'
;MEVLIAFIVFFAMVFGIYYMYFKTRNKERLALIEKGADASMFKITSEKGASRNLFNPLKIGLFMIGLGIGAVAGYFAGEVGMHKGASYPSMIFIFGGLGLLVYYLMTSKK
;
A
#
# COMPACT_ATOMS: atom_id res chain seq x y z
N MET A 1 15.04 -18.31 25.44
CA MET A 1 14.76 -17.01 26.10
C MET A 1 15.09 -15.84 25.18
N GLU A 2 16.25 -15.83 24.51
CA GLU A 2 16.69 -14.73 23.63
C GLU A 2 15.77 -14.45 22.44
N VAL A 3 15.27 -15.49 21.76
CA VAL A 3 14.37 -15.34 20.60
C VAL A 3 13.06 -14.65 20.98
N LEU A 4 12.50 -14.98 22.15
CA LEU A 4 11.26 -14.37 22.66
C LEU A 4 11.45 -12.87 22.93
N ILE A 5 12.60 -12.50 23.51
CA ILE A 5 12.97 -11.11 23.79
C ILE A 5 13.12 -10.33 22.48
N ALA A 6 13.77 -10.91 21.46
CA ALA A 6 13.92 -10.28 20.15
C ALA A 6 12.56 -10.00 19.48
N PHE A 7 11.61 -10.93 19.55
CA PHE A 7 10.26 -10.70 19.04
C PHE A 7 9.52 -9.58 19.79
N ILE A 8 9.58 -9.57 21.13
CA ILE A 8 8.90 -8.54 21.94
C ILE A 8 9.47 -7.15 21.63
N VAL A 9 10.79 -7.02 21.51
CA VAL A 9 11.44 -5.74 21.18
C VAL A 9 11.08 -5.28 19.77
N PHE A 10 11.02 -6.19 18.80
CA PHE A 10 10.62 -5.86 17.43
C PHE A 10 9.17 -5.34 17.38
N PHE A 11 8.23 -6.03 18.03
CA PHE A 11 6.84 -5.58 18.10
C PHE A 11 6.69 -4.26 18.88
N ALA A 12 7.43 -4.09 19.98
CA ALA A 12 7.43 -2.84 20.75
C ALA A 12 7.97 -1.66 19.93
N MET A 13 8.99 -1.87 19.09
CA MET A 13 9.54 -0.83 18.22
C MET A 13 8.53 -0.43 17.14
N VAL A 14 7.92 -1.39 16.45
CA VAL A 14 6.87 -1.13 15.45
C VAL A 14 5.69 -0.39 16.08
N PHE A 15 5.24 -0.84 17.25
CA PHE A 15 4.19 -0.17 18.02
C PHE A 15 4.60 1.24 18.44
N GLY A 16 5.83 1.45 18.90
CA GLY A 16 6.35 2.75 19.31
C GLY A 16 6.38 3.76 18.17
N ILE A 17 6.82 3.36 16.97
CA ILE A 17 6.79 4.19 15.76
C ILE A 17 5.35 4.59 15.41
N TYR A 18 4.43 3.62 15.42
CA TYR A 18 3.02 3.86 15.11
C TYR A 18 2.39 4.79 16.17
N TYR A 19 2.58 4.50 17.45
CA TYR A 19 2.08 5.33 18.55
C TYR A 19 2.59 6.78 18.46
N MET A 20 3.88 6.97 18.15
CA MET A 20 4.44 8.30 17.94
C MET A 20 3.77 9.00 16.75
N TYR A 21 3.61 8.32 15.62
CA TYR A 21 2.98 8.88 14.42
C TYR A 21 1.53 9.33 14.65
N PHE A 22 0.73 8.56 15.39
CA PHE A 22 -0.63 8.96 15.74
C PHE A 22 -0.65 10.11 16.74
N LYS A 23 0.29 10.11 17.69
CA LYS A 23 0.37 11.15 18.72
C LYS A 23 0.86 12.49 18.16
N THR A 24 1.79 12.50 17.20
CA THR A 24 2.25 13.73 16.53
C THR A 24 1.11 14.40 15.76
N ARG A 25 0.32 13.63 15.01
CA ARG A 25 -0.85 14.15 14.28
C ARG A 25 -1.93 14.75 15.18
N ASN A 26 -2.20 14.16 16.34
CA ASN A 26 -3.17 14.72 17.28
C ASN A 26 -2.68 16.02 17.91
N LYS A 27 -1.38 16.13 18.20
CA LYS A 27 -0.78 17.37 18.74
C LYS A 27 -0.80 18.51 17.71
N GLU A 28 -0.52 18.22 16.44
CA GLU A 28 -0.64 19.22 15.35
C GLU A 28 -2.07 19.77 15.26
N ARG A 29 -3.08 18.91 15.34
CA ARG A 29 -4.50 19.31 15.26
C ARG A 29 -4.95 20.12 16.48
N LEU A 30 -4.47 19.79 17.67
CA LEU A 30 -4.79 20.53 18.90
C LEU A 30 -4.15 21.92 18.90
N ALA A 31 -2.89 22.03 18.47
CA ALA A 31 -2.17 23.29 18.37
C ALA A 31 -2.81 24.25 17.34
N LEU A 32 -3.45 23.72 16.29
CA LEU A 32 -4.21 24.52 15.32
C LEU A 32 -5.53 25.05 15.89
N ILE A 33 -6.16 24.34 16.84
CA ILE A 33 -7.36 24.79 17.56
C ILE A 33 -7.00 25.87 18.60
N GLU A 34 -5.91 25.66 19.34
CA GLU A 34 -5.44 26.60 20.39
C GLU A 34 -4.91 27.92 19.82
N LYS A 35 -4.39 27.94 18.59
CA LYS A 35 -3.88 29.16 17.95
C LYS A 35 -4.96 30.05 17.31
N GLY A 36 -6.24 29.67 17.37
CA GLY A 36 -7.34 30.49 16.85
C GLY A 36 -7.21 30.86 15.36
N ALA A 37 -6.37 30.14 14.62
CA ALA A 37 -6.10 30.39 13.20
C ALA A 37 -7.23 29.76 12.37
N ASP A 38 -8.25 30.57 12.15
CA ASP A 38 -9.16 30.56 11.01
C ASP A 38 -9.33 29.19 10.32
N ALA A 39 -10.40 28.47 10.70
CA ALA A 39 -10.82 27.21 10.08
C ALA A 39 -11.19 27.35 8.57
N SER A 40 -10.99 28.53 7.98
CA SER A 40 -11.13 28.82 6.55
C SER A 40 -9.90 28.43 5.72
N MET A 41 -8.67 28.46 6.25
CA MET A 41 -7.47 28.07 5.48
C MET A 41 -7.26 26.55 5.35
N PHE A 42 -7.90 25.74 6.19
CA PHE A 42 -7.79 24.26 6.12
C PHE A 42 -8.89 23.56 5.31
N LYS A 43 -9.96 24.26 4.92
CA LYS A 43 -10.98 23.71 4.02
C LYS A 43 -10.48 23.63 2.57
N ILE A 44 -9.57 24.51 2.15
CA ILE A 44 -8.99 24.47 0.79
C ILE A 44 -7.99 23.32 0.64
N THR A 45 -7.30 22.94 1.72
CA THR A 45 -6.28 21.87 1.68
C THR A 45 -6.84 20.48 1.98
N SER A 46 -7.98 20.37 2.67
CA SER A 46 -8.55 19.05 3.02
C SER A 46 -9.21 18.31 1.84
N GLU A 47 -9.60 19.00 0.78
CA GLU A 47 -10.21 18.35 -0.39
C GLU A 47 -9.19 17.86 -1.44
N LYS A 48 -7.94 18.36 -1.40
CA LYS A 48 -6.95 18.07 -2.45
C LYS A 48 -5.61 17.66 -1.86
N GLY A 49 -5.36 16.35 -1.75
CA GLY A 49 -4.06 15.85 -2.20
C GLY A 49 -3.24 14.94 -1.28
N ALA A 50 -3.51 14.77 0.01
CA ALA A 50 -2.48 14.14 0.86
C ALA A 50 -2.68 12.64 1.21
N SER A 51 -3.89 12.07 1.11
CA SER A 51 -4.12 10.69 1.61
C SER A 51 -4.80 9.73 0.62
N ARG A 52 -5.44 10.23 -0.46
CA ARG A 52 -6.16 9.37 -1.42
C ARG A 52 -5.28 8.61 -2.42
N ASN A 53 -4.00 9.00 -2.58
CA ASN A 53 -3.13 8.37 -3.57
C ASN A 53 -2.49 7.06 -3.10
N LEU A 54 -2.38 6.83 -1.78
CA LEU A 54 -1.73 5.63 -1.25
C LEU A 54 -2.69 4.42 -1.24
N PHE A 55 -3.98 4.67 -1.00
CA PHE A 55 -5.04 3.66 -0.96
C PHE A 55 -6.05 3.90 -2.06
N ASN A 56 -5.61 3.94 -3.32
CA ASN A 56 -6.57 3.89 -4.41
C ASN A 56 -7.08 2.44 -4.52
N PRO A 57 -8.35 2.14 -4.17
CA PRO A 57 -8.88 0.77 -4.24
C PRO A 57 -8.74 0.19 -5.66
N LEU A 58 -8.72 1.05 -6.68
CA LEU A 58 -8.48 0.65 -8.06
C LEU A 58 -7.06 0.10 -8.29
N LYS A 59 -6.03 0.67 -7.64
CA LYS A 59 -4.64 0.19 -7.75
C LYS A 59 -4.50 -1.21 -7.14
N ILE A 60 -5.07 -1.40 -5.95
CA ILE A 60 -5.04 -2.68 -5.24
C ILE A 60 -5.89 -3.73 -5.96
N GLY A 61 -7.08 -3.34 -6.45
CA GLY A 61 -7.95 -4.24 -7.20
C GLY A 61 -7.30 -4.74 -8.49
N LEU A 62 -6.69 -3.86 -9.28
CA LEU A 62 -6.05 -4.24 -10.53
C LEU A 62 -4.78 -5.07 -10.32
N PHE A 63 -4.04 -4.81 -9.24
CA PHE A 63 -2.94 -5.67 -8.81
C PHE A 63 -3.43 -7.07 -8.42
N MET A 64 -4.49 -7.19 -7.59
CA MET A 64 -5.06 -8.48 -7.20
C MET A 64 -5.60 -9.27 -8.39
N ILE A 65 -6.25 -8.61 -9.35
CA ILE A 65 -6.69 -9.24 -10.60
C ILE A 65 -5.48 -9.77 -11.39
N GLY A 66 -4.42 -8.96 -11.51
CA GLY A 66 -3.16 -9.39 -12.14
C GLY A 66 -2.51 -10.60 -11.46
N LEU A 67 -2.50 -10.65 -10.13
CA LEU A 67 -2.01 -11.81 -9.38
C LEU A 67 -2.85 -13.07 -9.65
N GLY A 68 -4.18 -12.94 -9.68
CA GLY A 68 -5.09 -14.06 -9.97
C GLY A 68 -4.90 -14.61 -11.38
N ILE A 69 -4.85 -13.74 -12.39
CA ILE A 69 -4.58 -14.13 -13.78
C ILE A 69 -3.18 -14.75 -13.90
N GLY A 70 -2.18 -14.17 -13.24
CA GLY A 70 -0.81 -14.69 -13.23
C GLY A 70 -0.67 -16.05 -12.57
N ALA A 71 -1.45 -16.34 -11.52
CA ALA A 71 -1.45 -17.66 -10.89
C ALA A 71 -2.04 -18.73 -11.82
N VAL A 72 -3.15 -18.41 -12.51
CA VAL A 72 -3.76 -19.32 -13.50
C VAL A 72 -2.83 -19.53 -14.69
N ALA A 73 -2.22 -18.46 -15.21
CA ALA A 73 -1.25 -18.54 -16.29
C ALA A 73 0.02 -19.34 -15.88
N GLY A 74 0.46 -19.22 -14.63
CA GLY A 74 1.56 -20.00 -14.06
C GLY A 74 1.26 -21.50 -13.98
N TYR A 75 0.01 -21.88 -13.71
CA TYR A 75 -0.41 -23.29 -13.76
C TYR A 75 -0.27 -23.86 -15.18
N PHE A 76 -0.84 -23.18 -16.18
CA PHE A 76 -0.73 -23.61 -17.58
C PHE A 76 0.72 -23.60 -18.09
N ALA A 77 1.49 -22.59 -17.72
CA ALA A 77 2.90 -22.49 -18.10
C ALA A 77 3.74 -23.64 -17.53
N GLY A 78 3.40 -24.16 -16.34
CA GLY A 78 4.01 -25.34 -15.77
C GLY A 78 3.67 -26.64 -16.52
N GLU A 79 2.50 -26.73 -17.16
CA GLU A 79 2.11 -27.87 -17.98
C GLU A 79 2.77 -27.86 -19.37
N VAL A 80 3.03 -26.68 -19.92
CA VAL A 80 3.71 -26.48 -21.23
C VAL A 80 5.23 -26.74 -21.16
N GLY A 81 5.75 -27.14 -20.00
CA GLY A 81 7.15 -27.57 -19.83
C GLY A 81 8.07 -26.52 -19.21
N MET A 82 7.54 -25.42 -18.67
CA MET A 82 8.37 -24.53 -17.84
C MET A 82 8.70 -25.18 -16.50
N HIS A 83 9.91 -24.91 -16.00
CA HIS A 83 10.33 -25.39 -14.68
C HIS A 83 9.35 -24.93 -13.59
N LYS A 84 8.78 -25.90 -12.86
CA LYS A 84 7.71 -25.67 -11.86
C LYS A 84 8.06 -24.59 -10.84
N GLY A 85 9.33 -24.47 -10.47
CA GLY A 85 9.82 -23.45 -9.52
C GLY A 85 9.80 -22.02 -10.06
N ALA A 86 9.92 -21.82 -11.37
CA ALA A 86 9.96 -20.50 -11.99
C ALA A 86 8.61 -20.06 -12.56
N SER A 87 7.72 -21.02 -12.87
CA SER A 87 6.49 -20.75 -13.62
C SER A 87 5.48 -19.87 -12.86
N TYR A 88 5.22 -20.18 -11.58
CA TYR A 88 4.34 -19.37 -10.74
C TYR A 88 4.88 -17.95 -10.47
N PRO A 89 6.10 -17.77 -9.93
CA PRO A 89 6.58 -16.42 -9.61
C PRO A 89 6.71 -15.55 -10.87
N SER A 90 7.17 -16.12 -12.00
CA SER A 90 7.31 -15.34 -13.24
C SER A 90 5.96 -14.81 -13.74
N MET A 91 4.94 -15.66 -13.87
CA MET A 91 3.63 -15.24 -14.35
C MET A 91 2.93 -14.29 -13.38
N ILE A 92 3.04 -14.52 -12.07
CA ILE A 92 2.48 -13.62 -11.05
C ILE A 92 3.07 -12.21 -11.13
N PHE A 93 4.40 -12.09 -11.29
CA PHE A 93 5.04 -10.77 -11.42
C PHE A 93 4.72 -10.09 -12.75
N ILE A 94 4.64 -10.84 -13.86
CA ILE A 94 4.31 -10.29 -15.18
C ILE A 94 2.87 -9.75 -15.17
N PHE A 95 1.89 -10.57 -14.80
CA PHE A 95 0.48 -10.17 -14.83
C PHE A 95 0.12 -9.19 -13.70
N GLY A 96 0.71 -9.33 -12.51
CA GLY A 96 0.60 -8.34 -11.45
C GLY A 96 1.17 -6.97 -11.85
N GLY A 97 2.33 -6.96 -12.54
CA GLY A 97 2.93 -5.75 -13.09
C GLY A 97 2.09 -5.12 -14.20
N LEU A 98 1.53 -5.92 -15.10
CA LEU A 98 0.59 -5.46 -16.14
C LEU A 98 -0.65 -4.81 -15.53
N GLY A 99 -1.22 -5.39 -14.48
CA GLY A 99 -2.33 -4.79 -13.74
C GLY A 99 -1.99 -3.39 -13.22
N LEU A 100 -0.79 -3.19 -12.68
CA LEU A 100 -0.35 -1.85 -12.24
C LEU A 100 -0.07 -0.89 -13.40
N LEU A 101 0.42 -1.37 -14.54
CA LEU A 101 0.61 -0.56 -15.75
C LEU A 101 -0.72 -0.04 -16.30
N VAL A 102 -1.74 -0.89 -16.37
CA VAL A 102 -3.09 -0.47 -16.78
C VAL A 102 -3.65 0.57 -15.81
N TYR A 103 -3.41 0.41 -14.50
CA TYR A 103 -3.78 1.41 -13.51
C TYR A 103 -3.12 2.76 -13.79
N TYR A 104 -1.81 2.75 -14.10
CA TYR A 104 -1.08 3.97 -14.45
C TYR A 104 -1.66 4.64 -15.70
N LEU A 105 -1.97 3.89 -16.76
CA LEU A 105 -2.56 4.45 -17.98
C LEU A 105 -3.96 5.03 -17.75
N MET A 106 -4.80 4.37 -16.93
CA MET A 106 -6.12 4.87 -16.58
C MET A 106 -6.06 6.15 -15.74
N THR A 107 -5.13 6.21 -14.77
CA THR A 107 -5.01 7.39 -13.89
C THR A 107 -4.19 8.53 -14.50
N SER A 108 -3.32 8.24 -15.47
CA SER A 108 -2.48 9.24 -16.14
C SER A 108 -3.24 10.07 -17.18
N LYS A 109 -4.45 9.65 -17.57
CA LYS A 109 -5.32 10.38 -18.52
C LYS A 109 -6.19 11.47 -17.89
N LYS A 110 -5.98 11.77 -16.61
CA LYS A 110 -6.76 12.76 -15.84
C LYS A 110 -5.85 13.87 -15.36
#